data_AF-A0A1H0VM62-F1
#
_entry.id   AF-A0A1H0VM62-F1
#
_cell.length_a   1.000
_cell.length_b   1.000
_cell.length_c   1.000
_cell.angle_alpha   90.00
_cell.angle_beta   90.00
_cell.angle_gamma   90.00
#
_symmetry.space_group_name_H-M   'P 1'
#
loop_
_entity.id
_entity.type
_entity.pdbx_description
1 polymer ?
#
loop_
_entity_poly.entity_id
_entity_poly.type
_entity_poly.pdbx_seq_one_letter_code
_entity_poly.pdbx_strand_id
1 'polypeptide(L)'
;MRGFFQDAETFALLLLAAHILLVTVAAVLVSMNRRPSSAIAWVLAIIFIPILGAVAYFFVGYSKLPKARRDKQREVNALVLARTEGSPLISRGLDWPEWLHSAVVLNSNLGALPMVAGNSATLLGDYNGTFDAMIAEIDSATSYVHVEFYILVLDATTAPYFQALARARSRGVDVRVLSDHLAGLKFPGRKETLDFLEEIGAEYRPMLPVRPWRGEWQRPDLRNHRKIFVVDGRVGFTGSQNVIDASYDTKGNLKRGLQWHELMMRVEGPVVRELDAVFATDWYSETGVILPLDSSPLGVSQRSALVDAQVLPSGPSFDNDNNLKLYATLIHKAERRVSITSPYFVPDESILMAIVTAAARGLSVELFVSEVGDQSMVYHAQRSYYEALLRAGVRIYLYRAPKVLHSKHFTIDEEVAVIGSSNMDVRSFSLNMEVSVLVHGRGFVDAIREIEDGYRVESRELQLEDWIRRPIAQKVFDNLARLTASLQ
;
A
#
# COMPACT_ATOMS: atom_id res chain seq x y z
N MET A 1 8.94 52.71 22.90
CA MET A 1 7.97 51.65 22.53
C MET A 1 6.49 51.99 22.80
N ARG A 2 6.13 53.00 23.63
CA ARG A 2 4.71 53.37 23.88
C ARG A 2 4.02 54.23 22.79
N GLY A 3 4.77 54.84 21.86
CA GLY A 3 4.20 55.72 20.82
C GLY A 3 3.94 55.07 19.45
N PHE A 4 4.41 53.84 19.22
CA PHE A 4 4.34 53.20 17.89
C PHE A 4 3.03 52.43 17.64
N PHE A 5 2.25 52.15 18.68
CA PHE A 5 0.98 51.41 18.60
C PHE A 5 -0.26 52.31 18.84
N GLN A 6 -0.11 53.64 18.82
CA GLN A 6 -1.22 54.57 19.06
C GLN A 6 -1.99 54.94 17.78
N ASP A 7 -1.42 54.68 16.61
CA ASP A 7 -2.08 54.87 15.33
C ASP A 7 -2.57 53.52 14.78
N ALA A 8 -3.88 53.30 14.88
CA ALA A 8 -4.53 52.09 14.42
C ALA A 8 -4.36 51.88 12.90
N GLU A 9 -4.23 52.95 12.12
CA GLU A 9 -4.03 52.87 10.67
C GLU A 9 -2.64 52.34 10.34
N THR A 10 -1.59 52.91 10.94
CA THR A 10 -0.22 52.41 10.80
C THR A 10 -0.13 50.95 11.23
N PHE A 11 -0.76 50.56 12.34
CA PHE A 11 -0.77 49.16 12.79
C PHE A 11 -1.51 48.23 11.81
N ALA A 12 -2.66 48.64 11.28
CA ALA A 12 -3.40 47.86 10.28
C ALA A 12 -2.62 47.69 8.98
N LEU A 13 -1.95 48.74 8.50
CA LEU A 13 -1.09 48.68 7.32
C LEU A 13 0.12 47.75 7.54
N LEU A 14 0.72 47.77 8.72
CA LEU A 14 1.81 46.85 9.08
C LEU A 14 1.34 45.40 9.11
N LEU A 15 0.17 45.12 9.68
CA LEU A 15 -0.41 43.76 9.68
C LEU A 15 -0.73 43.29 8.26
N LEU A 16 -1.29 44.16 7.42
CA LEU A 16 -1.58 43.85 6.01
C LEU A 16 -0.27 43.57 5.24
N ALA A 17 0.74 44.42 5.38
CA ALA A 17 2.04 44.22 4.75
C ALA A 17 2.71 42.91 5.22
N ALA A 18 2.65 42.61 6.51
CA ALA A 18 3.16 41.35 7.07
C ALA A 18 2.39 40.14 6.52
N HIS A 19 1.07 40.23 6.39
CA HIS A 19 0.24 39.18 5.81
C HIS A 19 0.57 38.94 4.33
N ILE A 20 0.68 40.02 3.52
CA ILE A 20 1.07 39.93 2.10
C ILE A 20 2.46 39.30 1.96
N LEU A 21 3.42 39.72 2.79
CA LEU A 21 4.77 39.15 2.78
C LEU A 21 4.73 37.64 3.12
N LEU A 22 4.00 37.26 4.18
CA LEU A 22 3.83 35.86 4.57
C LEU A 22 3.22 35.02 3.45
N VAL A 23 2.12 35.50 2.84
CA VAL A 23 1.46 34.81 1.74
C VAL A 23 2.36 34.72 0.51
N THR A 24 3.12 35.76 0.17
CA THR A 24 4.05 35.75 -0.97
C THR A 24 5.19 34.75 -0.75
N VAL A 25 5.81 34.79 0.44
CA VAL A 25 6.86 33.84 0.83
C VAL A 25 6.30 32.41 0.84
N ALA A 26 5.12 32.21 1.41
CA ALA A 26 4.44 30.92 1.40
C ALA A 26 4.15 30.46 -0.02
N ALA A 27 3.61 31.31 -0.90
CA ALA A 27 3.33 30.96 -2.28
C ALA A 27 4.58 30.49 -3.01
N VAL A 28 5.72 31.17 -2.85
CA VAL A 28 7.00 30.73 -3.41
C VAL A 28 7.45 29.40 -2.80
N LEU A 29 7.61 29.33 -1.47
CA LEU A 29 8.16 28.14 -0.80
C LEU A 29 7.28 26.90 -0.91
N VAL A 30 5.95 27.07 -0.88
CA VAL A 30 4.97 25.99 -0.99
C VAL A 30 4.86 25.52 -2.44
N SER A 31 4.91 26.41 -3.43
CA SER A 31 4.79 26.02 -4.85
C SER A 31 6.02 25.30 -5.40
N MET A 32 7.19 25.51 -4.81
CA MET A 32 8.43 24.86 -5.25
C MET A 32 8.32 23.34 -5.22
N ASN A 33 8.45 22.70 -6.40
CA ASN A 33 8.48 21.25 -6.59
C ASN A 33 7.26 20.49 -6.00
N ARG A 34 6.08 21.10 -6.02
CA ARG A 34 4.82 20.47 -5.57
C ARG A 34 3.78 20.40 -6.67
N ARG A 35 2.85 19.45 -6.53
CA ARG A 35 1.64 19.41 -7.36
C ARG A 35 0.85 20.71 -7.17
N PRO A 36 0.42 21.39 -8.25
CA PRO A 36 -0.27 22.68 -8.15
C PRO A 36 -1.47 22.66 -7.22
N SER A 37 -2.28 21.60 -7.25
CA SER A 37 -3.47 21.44 -6.41
C SER A 37 -3.14 21.46 -4.91
N SER A 38 -2.13 20.71 -4.47
CA SER A 38 -1.66 20.71 -3.08
C SER A 38 -1.05 22.05 -2.67
N ALA A 39 -0.28 22.67 -3.57
CA ALA A 39 0.32 23.98 -3.30
C ALA A 39 -0.76 25.06 -3.10
N ILE A 40 -1.75 25.11 -3.99
CA ILE A 40 -2.89 26.03 -3.90
C ILE A 40 -3.63 25.83 -2.58
N ALA A 41 -3.92 24.59 -2.17
CA ALA A 41 -4.62 24.32 -0.92
C ALA A 41 -3.87 24.88 0.31
N TRP A 42 -2.55 24.68 0.38
CA TRP A 42 -1.72 25.21 1.46
C TRP A 42 -1.58 26.74 1.42
N VAL A 43 -1.45 27.33 0.23
CA VAL A 43 -1.42 28.78 0.07
C VAL A 43 -2.75 29.39 0.51
N LEU A 44 -3.89 28.82 0.12
CA LEU A 44 -5.21 29.25 0.57
C LEU A 44 -5.38 29.12 2.09
N ALA A 45 -4.89 28.03 2.69
CA ALA A 45 -4.90 27.87 4.15
C ALA A 45 -4.10 28.97 4.86
N ILE A 46 -2.94 29.37 4.30
CA ILE A 46 -2.11 30.46 4.82
C ILE A 46 -2.72 31.85 4.52
N ILE A 47 -3.50 31.99 3.45
CA ILE A 47 -4.24 33.23 3.18
C ILE A 47 -5.36 33.41 4.22
N PHE A 48 -6.21 32.40 4.41
CA PHE A 48 -7.40 32.53 5.26
C PHE A 48 -7.12 32.35 6.76
N ILE A 49 -6.08 31.58 7.11
CA ILE A 49 -5.73 31.27 8.50
C ILE A 49 -4.21 31.34 8.68
N PRO A 50 -3.58 32.52 8.66
CA PRO A 50 -2.16 32.63 8.32
C PRO A 50 -1.20 31.93 9.27
N ILE A 51 -1.34 32.18 10.58
CA ILE A 51 -0.46 31.59 11.58
C ILE A 51 -0.71 30.08 11.68
N LEU A 52 -1.97 29.65 11.80
CA LEU A 52 -2.29 28.22 11.92
C LEU A 52 -2.00 27.45 10.65
N GLY A 53 -2.26 28.03 9.48
CA GLY A 53 -1.97 27.45 8.16
C GLY A 53 -0.47 27.29 7.94
N ALA A 54 0.34 28.28 8.33
CA ALA A 54 1.80 28.18 8.24
C ALA A 54 2.36 27.13 9.20
N VAL A 55 1.85 27.08 10.44
CA VAL A 55 2.21 26.05 11.42
C VAL A 55 1.81 24.66 10.91
N ALA A 56 0.58 24.49 10.43
CA ALA A 56 0.10 23.22 9.88
C ALA A 56 0.93 22.79 8.65
N TYR A 57 1.30 23.72 7.77
CA TYR A 57 2.19 23.45 6.63
C TYR A 57 3.56 22.97 7.09
N PHE A 58 4.13 23.55 8.14
CA PHE A 58 5.43 23.11 8.65
C PHE A 58 5.40 21.65 9.13
N PHE A 59 4.32 21.23 9.78
CA PHE A 59 4.18 19.85 10.30
C PHE A 59 3.73 18.83 9.23
N VAL A 60 2.89 19.22 8.28
CA VAL A 60 2.15 18.31 7.36
C VAL A 60 2.39 18.63 5.87
N GLY A 61 3.14 19.68 5.56
CA GLY A 61 3.40 20.07 4.19
C GLY A 61 4.25 19.07 3.42
N TYR A 62 5.30 18.49 4.01
CA TYR A 62 6.30 17.66 3.30
C TYR A 62 6.02 16.16 3.34
N SER A 63 5.56 15.56 2.25
CA SER A 63 5.10 14.15 2.19
C SER A 63 6.19 13.08 2.31
N LYS A 64 7.48 13.46 2.33
CA LYS A 64 8.61 12.53 2.39
C LYS A 64 9.02 12.23 3.83
N LEU A 65 9.53 11.02 4.06
CA LEU A 65 10.16 10.67 5.33
C LEU A 65 11.49 11.42 5.55
N PRO A 66 11.94 11.54 6.82
CA PRO A 66 13.21 12.16 7.15
C PRO A 66 14.37 11.60 6.33
N LYS A 67 15.32 12.47 5.94
CA LYS A 67 16.46 12.12 5.08
C LYS A 67 17.21 10.86 5.58
N ALA A 68 17.45 10.75 6.88
CA ALA A 68 18.13 9.60 7.47
C ALA A 68 17.44 8.25 7.15
N ARG A 69 16.10 8.19 7.14
CA ARG A 69 15.36 6.96 6.76
C ARG A 69 15.49 6.66 5.27
N ARG A 70 15.44 7.69 4.43
CA ARG A 70 15.61 7.53 2.98
C ARG A 70 17.03 7.08 2.63
N ASP A 71 18.04 7.57 3.34
CA ASP A 71 19.42 7.15 3.15
C ASP A 71 19.62 5.67 3.54
N LYS A 72 19.00 5.21 4.64
CA LYS A 72 18.97 3.78 5.01
C LYS A 72 18.31 2.90 3.94
N GLN A 73 17.19 3.33 3.37
CA GLN A 73 16.54 2.62 2.25
C GLN A 73 17.49 2.48 1.05
N ARG A 74 18.20 3.56 0.70
CA ARG A 74 19.16 3.54 -0.41
C ARG A 74 20.35 2.63 -0.12
N GLU A 75 20.84 2.62 1.11
CA GLU A 75 21.93 1.75 1.57
C GLU A 75 21.54 0.27 1.39
N VAL A 76 20.38 -0.15 1.88
CA VAL A 76 19.94 -1.55 1.75
C VAL A 76 19.64 -1.90 0.28
N ASN A 77 18.99 -1.02 -0.48
CA ASN A 77 18.76 -1.26 -1.91
C ASN A 77 20.08 -1.45 -2.67
N ALA A 78 21.11 -0.64 -2.38
CA ALA A 78 22.42 -0.80 -2.99
C ALA A 78 23.08 -2.13 -2.62
N LEU A 79 22.93 -2.58 -1.36
CA LEU A 79 23.43 -3.88 -0.91
C LEU A 79 22.73 -5.05 -1.62
N VAL A 80 21.42 -4.98 -1.82
CA VAL A 80 20.67 -6.01 -2.56
C VAL A 80 21.12 -6.04 -4.01
N LEU A 81 21.16 -4.87 -4.68
CA LEU A 81 21.59 -4.77 -6.08
C LEU A 81 22.99 -5.33 -6.30
N ALA A 82 23.96 -4.95 -5.47
CA ALA A 82 25.34 -5.42 -5.55
C ALA A 82 25.45 -6.95 -5.38
N ARG A 83 24.54 -7.59 -4.63
CA ARG A 83 24.51 -9.05 -4.45
C ARG A 83 23.83 -9.78 -5.60
N THR A 84 22.89 -9.13 -6.26
CA THR A 84 22.18 -9.68 -7.41
C THR A 84 22.93 -9.49 -8.72
N GLU A 85 23.89 -8.56 -8.79
CA GLU A 85 24.66 -8.27 -10.00
C GLU A 85 25.40 -9.53 -10.51
N GLY A 86 25.12 -9.90 -11.77
CA GLY A 86 25.68 -11.12 -12.38
C GLY A 86 25.03 -12.44 -11.94
N SER A 87 24.02 -12.41 -11.06
CA SER A 87 23.29 -13.60 -10.64
C SER A 87 22.56 -14.25 -11.83
N PRO A 88 22.64 -15.58 -12.00
CA PRO A 88 21.88 -16.29 -13.04
C PRO A 88 20.36 -16.24 -12.80
N LEU A 89 19.94 -15.77 -11.62
CA LEU A 89 18.54 -15.71 -11.22
C LEU A 89 17.88 -14.38 -11.53
N ILE A 90 18.64 -13.37 -11.96
CA ILE A 90 18.03 -12.20 -12.60
C ILE A 90 17.42 -12.67 -13.92
N SER A 91 16.11 -12.48 -14.05
CA SER A 91 15.44 -12.80 -15.30
C SER A 91 15.95 -11.88 -16.40
N ARG A 92 16.28 -12.47 -17.54
CA ARG A 92 16.74 -11.76 -18.73
C ARG A 92 15.59 -11.45 -19.69
N GLY A 93 14.37 -11.85 -19.34
CA GLY A 93 13.17 -11.59 -20.12
C GLY A 93 13.17 -12.19 -21.51
N LEU A 94 13.75 -13.37 -21.70
CA LEU A 94 13.78 -14.01 -23.03
C LEU A 94 12.38 -14.25 -23.61
N ASP A 95 11.39 -14.51 -22.74
CA ASP A 95 9.99 -14.78 -23.10
C ASP A 95 9.04 -13.65 -22.68
N TRP A 96 9.55 -12.46 -22.38
CA TRP A 96 8.71 -11.33 -22.01
C TRP A 96 8.08 -10.67 -23.24
N PRO A 97 6.89 -10.07 -23.12
CA PRO A 97 6.45 -9.13 -24.13
C PRO A 97 7.41 -7.94 -24.20
N GLU A 98 7.60 -7.38 -25.40
CA GLU A 98 8.56 -6.31 -25.66
C GLU A 98 8.39 -5.13 -24.69
N TRP A 99 7.13 -4.80 -24.34
CA TRP A 99 6.82 -3.70 -23.43
C TRP A 99 7.24 -3.95 -21.98
N LEU A 100 7.30 -5.21 -21.51
CA LEU A 100 7.59 -5.52 -20.11
C LEU A 100 9.04 -5.20 -19.75
N HIS A 101 9.99 -5.38 -20.66
CA HIS A 101 11.39 -4.95 -20.45
C HIS A 101 11.47 -3.48 -20.04
N SER A 102 10.72 -2.61 -20.72
CA SER A 102 10.72 -1.18 -20.42
C SER A 102 10.12 -0.87 -19.04
N ALA A 103 9.10 -1.61 -18.61
CA ALA A 103 8.48 -1.47 -17.30
C ALA A 103 9.39 -1.97 -16.16
N VAL A 104 10.10 -3.09 -16.38
CA VAL A 104 11.06 -3.63 -15.40
C VAL A 104 12.25 -2.69 -15.20
N VAL A 105 12.80 -2.15 -16.29
CA VAL A 105 13.89 -1.15 -16.23
C VAL A 105 13.41 0.12 -15.51
N LEU A 106 12.20 0.59 -15.82
CA LEU A 106 11.59 1.72 -15.11
C LEU A 106 11.53 1.44 -13.61
N ASN A 107 11.02 0.28 -13.20
CA ASN A 107 10.91 -0.11 -11.81
C ASN A 107 12.26 -0.14 -11.08
N SER A 108 13.27 -0.76 -11.68
CA SER A 108 14.62 -0.81 -11.09
C SER A 108 15.20 0.60 -10.89
N ASN A 109 14.99 1.51 -11.84
CA ASN A 109 15.41 2.91 -11.72
C ASN A 109 14.61 3.71 -10.65
N LEU A 110 13.43 3.23 -10.28
CA LEU A 110 12.54 3.87 -9.31
C LEU A 110 12.60 3.21 -7.92
N GLY A 111 13.55 2.30 -7.69
CA GLY A 111 13.81 1.69 -6.39
C GLY A 111 13.14 0.34 -6.15
N ALA A 112 12.59 -0.28 -7.20
CA ALA A 112 12.24 -1.70 -7.14
C ALA A 112 13.50 -2.56 -7.05
N LEU A 113 13.33 -3.76 -6.51
CA LEU A 113 14.37 -4.79 -6.55
C LEU A 113 14.42 -5.40 -7.97
N PRO A 114 15.47 -6.17 -8.32
CA PRO A 114 15.56 -6.80 -9.64
C PRO A 114 14.35 -7.69 -9.97
N MET A 115 14.12 -7.98 -11.24
CA MET A 115 13.18 -9.04 -11.59
C MET A 115 13.92 -10.38 -11.58
N VAL A 116 13.46 -11.30 -10.75
CA VAL A 116 14.09 -12.60 -10.54
C VAL A 116 13.25 -13.72 -11.12
N ALA A 117 13.90 -14.73 -11.70
CA ALA A 117 13.29 -15.95 -12.22
C ALA A 117 13.29 -17.08 -11.19
N GLY A 118 12.65 -18.20 -11.54
CA GLY A 118 12.74 -19.43 -10.76
C GLY A 118 11.89 -19.46 -9.48
N ASN A 119 10.87 -18.62 -9.43
CA ASN A 119 9.94 -18.53 -8.31
C ASN A 119 8.72 -19.40 -8.54
N SER A 120 8.09 -19.84 -7.47
CA SER A 120 6.73 -20.38 -7.51
C SER A 120 5.82 -19.55 -6.62
N ALA A 121 4.62 -19.23 -7.11
CA ALA A 121 3.63 -18.43 -6.40
C ALA A 121 2.30 -19.21 -6.30
N THR A 122 1.64 -19.12 -5.15
CA THR A 122 0.33 -19.73 -4.90
C THR A 122 -0.59 -18.69 -4.27
N LEU A 123 -1.80 -18.57 -4.80
CA LEU A 123 -2.81 -17.63 -4.34
C LEU A 123 -3.63 -18.26 -3.20
N LEU A 124 -3.92 -17.47 -2.18
CA LEU A 124 -4.66 -17.84 -0.98
C LEU A 124 -5.81 -16.85 -0.80
N GLY A 125 -7.02 -17.27 -1.19
CA GLY A 125 -8.24 -16.46 -1.09
C GLY A 125 -9.14 -16.83 0.09
N ASP A 126 -8.86 -17.93 0.80
CA ASP A 126 -9.55 -18.28 2.04
C ASP A 126 -8.88 -17.60 3.23
N TYR A 127 -9.65 -16.84 4.00
CA TYR A 127 -9.13 -15.98 5.06
C TYR A 127 -8.41 -16.80 6.16
N ASN A 128 -9.01 -17.90 6.62
CA ASN A 128 -8.43 -18.74 7.65
C ASN A 128 -7.35 -19.68 7.08
N GLY A 129 -7.53 -20.15 5.85
CA GLY A 129 -6.54 -20.95 5.13
C GLY A 129 -5.21 -20.22 4.94
N THR A 130 -5.20 -18.88 4.85
CA THR A 130 -3.97 -18.08 4.91
C THR A 130 -3.26 -18.24 6.26
N PHE A 131 -3.98 -18.19 7.39
CA PHE A 131 -3.39 -18.40 8.70
C PHE A 131 -2.86 -19.82 8.85
N ASP A 132 -3.63 -20.82 8.41
CA ASP A 132 -3.20 -22.23 8.44
C ASP A 132 -1.91 -22.44 7.64
N ALA A 133 -1.80 -21.84 6.46
CA ALA A 133 -0.60 -21.87 5.65
C ALA A 133 0.60 -21.19 6.33
N MET A 134 0.40 -20.00 6.94
CA MET A 134 1.47 -19.33 7.69
C MET A 134 1.89 -20.14 8.92
N ILE A 135 0.95 -20.71 9.68
CA ILE A 135 1.21 -21.55 10.86
C ILE A 135 2.06 -22.76 10.48
N ALA A 136 1.75 -23.44 9.38
CA ALA A 136 2.52 -24.58 8.90
C ALA A 136 3.98 -24.20 8.62
N GLU A 137 4.22 -23.04 8.00
CA GLU A 137 5.58 -22.56 7.75
C GLU A 137 6.29 -22.15 9.05
N ILE A 138 5.60 -21.48 9.99
CA ILE A 138 6.15 -21.15 11.32
C ILE A 138 6.58 -22.40 12.07
N ASP A 139 5.78 -23.47 12.03
CA ASP A 139 6.10 -24.72 12.71
C ASP A 139 7.31 -25.44 12.10
N SER A 140 7.57 -25.22 10.80
CA SER A 140 8.76 -25.72 10.11
C SER A 140 10.01 -24.85 10.29
N ALA A 141 9.88 -23.64 10.84
CA ALA A 141 10.95 -22.66 10.91
C ALA A 141 12.13 -23.15 11.77
N THR A 142 13.35 -22.92 11.28
CA THR A 142 14.61 -23.31 11.94
C THR A 142 15.51 -22.14 12.33
N SER A 143 15.39 -20.99 11.67
CA SER A 143 16.32 -19.86 11.82
C SER A 143 15.60 -18.60 12.27
N TYR A 144 14.65 -18.11 11.47
CA TYR A 144 13.90 -16.89 11.79
C TYR A 144 12.50 -16.83 11.16
N VAL A 145 11.64 -16.05 11.80
CA VAL A 145 10.33 -15.63 11.31
C VAL A 145 10.26 -14.10 11.38
N HIS A 146 10.07 -13.47 10.24
CA HIS A 146 9.89 -12.03 10.11
C HIS A 146 8.42 -11.73 9.83
N VAL A 147 7.81 -10.87 10.66
CA VAL A 147 6.39 -10.53 10.62
C VAL A 147 6.25 -9.03 10.49
N GLU A 148 5.66 -8.55 9.41
CA GLU A 148 5.32 -7.14 9.22
C GLU A 148 3.91 -7.00 8.67
N PHE A 149 3.01 -6.41 9.47
CA PHE A 149 1.64 -6.14 9.06
C PHE A 149 1.17 -4.76 9.54
N TYR A 150 0.31 -4.12 8.74
CA TYR A 150 -0.35 -2.89 9.15
C TYR A 150 -1.15 -3.07 10.44
N ILE A 151 -1.98 -4.11 10.48
CA ILE A 151 -2.77 -4.50 11.65
C ILE A 151 -2.34 -5.91 12.06
N LEU A 152 -1.95 -6.03 13.33
CA LEU A 152 -1.54 -7.25 13.99
C LEU A 152 -2.19 -7.26 15.37
N VAL A 153 -3.17 -8.14 15.55
CA VAL A 153 -4.00 -8.24 16.76
C VAL A 153 -4.14 -9.69 17.15
N LEU A 154 -3.89 -9.98 18.42
CA LEU A 154 -4.22 -11.23 19.09
C LEU A 154 -5.71 -11.24 19.45
N ASP A 155 -6.47 -12.10 18.78
CA ASP A 155 -7.89 -12.36 19.01
C ASP A 155 -8.16 -13.87 18.90
N ALA A 156 -9.42 -14.28 18.98
CA ALA A 156 -9.79 -15.70 18.95
C ALA A 156 -9.41 -16.38 17.62
N THR A 157 -9.49 -15.66 16.50
CA THR A 157 -9.19 -16.15 15.15
C THR A 157 -7.67 -16.23 14.93
N THR A 158 -6.91 -15.24 15.42
CA THR A 158 -5.45 -15.18 15.26
C THR A 158 -4.67 -15.91 16.36
N ALA A 159 -5.30 -16.32 17.46
CA ALA A 159 -4.63 -17.02 18.56
C ALA A 159 -3.78 -18.22 18.12
N PRO A 160 -4.22 -19.12 17.20
CA PRO A 160 -3.38 -20.20 16.70
C PRO A 160 -2.09 -19.72 16.01
N TYR A 161 -2.14 -18.60 15.28
CA TYR A 161 -0.98 -17.96 14.64
C TYR A 161 0.03 -17.46 15.68
N PHE A 162 -0.43 -16.75 16.71
CA PHE A 162 0.44 -16.30 17.81
C PHE A 162 1.03 -17.47 18.61
N GLN A 163 0.26 -18.53 18.85
CA GLN A 163 0.76 -19.74 19.49
C GLN A 163 1.82 -20.45 18.64
N ALA A 164 1.72 -20.38 17.31
CA ALA A 164 2.78 -20.89 16.43
C ALA A 164 4.08 -20.08 16.61
N LEU A 165 4.00 -18.75 16.71
CA LEU A 165 5.18 -17.91 16.99
C LEU A 165 5.81 -18.26 18.35
N ALA A 166 5.00 -18.53 19.37
CA ALA A 166 5.47 -19.00 20.68
C ALA A 166 6.22 -20.34 20.56
N ARG A 167 5.67 -21.30 19.80
CA ARG A 167 6.33 -22.58 19.51
C ARG A 167 7.67 -22.36 18.79
N ALA A 168 7.72 -21.49 17.79
CA ALA A 168 8.97 -21.16 17.10
C ALA A 168 10.02 -20.57 18.05
N ARG A 169 9.63 -19.59 18.88
CA ARG A 169 10.52 -19.03 19.93
C ARG A 169 11.03 -20.09 20.89
N SER A 170 10.18 -21.01 21.32
CA SER A 170 10.59 -22.11 22.22
C SER A 170 11.63 -23.05 21.61
N ARG A 171 11.67 -23.16 20.27
CA ARG A 171 12.69 -23.92 19.52
C ARG A 171 13.98 -23.13 19.26
N GLY A 172 14.04 -21.86 19.68
CA GLY A 172 15.19 -20.97 19.47
C GLY A 172 15.17 -20.20 18.16
N VAL A 173 14.07 -20.24 17.39
CA VAL A 173 13.91 -19.48 16.15
C VAL A 173 13.76 -17.99 16.47
N ASP A 174 14.48 -17.10 15.79
CA ASP A 174 14.31 -15.66 15.98
C ASP A 174 12.96 -15.19 15.45
N VAL A 175 12.12 -14.57 16.28
CA VAL A 175 10.85 -13.97 15.82
C VAL A 175 10.94 -12.46 15.92
N ARG A 176 10.91 -11.77 14.77
CA ARG A 176 10.97 -10.31 14.68
C ARG A 176 9.68 -9.77 14.13
N VAL A 177 9.11 -8.79 14.82
CA VAL A 177 7.75 -8.31 14.56
C VAL A 177 7.73 -6.80 14.41
N LEU A 178 7.15 -6.35 13.30
CA LEU A 178 6.87 -4.96 12.96
C LEU A 178 5.37 -4.77 12.78
N SER A 179 4.81 -3.71 13.36
CA SER A 179 3.43 -3.29 13.06
C SER A 179 3.27 -1.79 13.16
N ASP A 180 2.32 -1.21 12.42
CA ASP A 180 2.11 0.24 12.44
C ASP A 180 1.67 0.72 13.84
N HIS A 181 2.33 1.78 14.30
CA HIS A 181 2.09 2.30 15.64
C HIS A 181 0.66 2.80 15.86
N LEU A 182 0.11 3.56 14.89
CA LEU A 182 -1.20 4.22 15.02
C LEU A 182 -2.34 3.28 14.67
N ALA A 183 -2.15 2.39 13.69
CA ALA A 183 -3.13 1.39 13.32
C ALA A 183 -3.48 0.49 14.51
N GLY A 184 -2.47 -0.01 15.22
CA GLY A 184 -2.70 -0.87 16.37
C GLY A 184 -3.47 -0.18 17.51
N LEU A 185 -3.44 1.16 17.62
CA LEU A 185 -4.23 1.89 18.64
C LEU A 185 -5.73 1.90 18.36
N LYS A 186 -6.15 1.61 17.11
CA LYS A 186 -7.56 1.66 16.70
C LYS A 186 -8.35 0.41 17.06
N PHE A 187 -7.67 -0.71 17.27
CA PHE A 187 -8.31 -2.02 17.45
C PHE A 187 -8.21 -2.49 18.91
N PRO A 188 -9.23 -3.23 19.40
CA PRO A 188 -9.13 -3.92 20.69
C PRO A 188 -8.00 -4.95 20.66
N GLY A 189 -7.55 -5.42 21.82
CA GLY A 189 -6.52 -6.47 21.91
C GLY A 189 -5.08 -5.98 21.77
N ARG A 190 -4.81 -4.69 21.56
CA ARG A 190 -3.44 -4.17 21.40
C ARG A 190 -2.55 -4.52 22.58
N LYS A 191 -3.04 -4.29 23.81
CA LYS A 191 -2.23 -4.50 25.01
C LYS A 191 -1.88 -5.98 25.13
N GLU A 192 -2.88 -6.83 25.00
CA GLU A 192 -2.79 -8.28 25.05
C GLU A 192 -1.83 -8.82 23.97
N THR A 193 -1.88 -8.24 22.77
CA THR A 193 -0.95 -8.56 21.67
C THR A 193 0.49 -8.25 22.04
N LEU A 194 0.74 -7.06 22.61
CA LEU A 194 2.11 -6.64 22.98
C LEU A 194 2.62 -7.44 24.18
N ASP A 195 1.79 -7.66 25.19
CA ASP A 195 2.11 -8.44 26.38
C ASP A 195 2.46 -9.89 25.97
N PHE A 196 1.71 -10.49 25.04
CA PHE A 196 1.99 -11.83 24.52
C PHE A 196 3.32 -11.89 23.76
N LEU A 197 3.59 -10.92 22.87
CA LEU A 197 4.85 -10.87 22.13
C LEU A 197 6.06 -10.70 23.05
N GLU A 198 5.92 -9.91 24.11
CA GLU A 198 6.94 -9.75 25.16
C GLU A 198 7.13 -11.06 25.95
N GLU A 199 6.04 -11.72 26.35
CA GLU A 199 6.07 -12.99 27.11
C GLU A 199 6.81 -14.10 26.37
N ILE A 200 6.57 -14.25 25.05
CA ILE A 200 7.25 -15.27 24.25
C ILE A 200 8.70 -14.87 23.88
N GLY A 201 9.14 -13.67 24.25
CA GLY A 201 10.45 -13.14 23.93
C GLY A 201 10.65 -12.87 22.43
N ALA A 202 9.60 -12.42 21.73
CA ALA A 202 9.70 -11.95 20.35
C ALA A 202 10.23 -10.52 20.31
N GLU A 203 11.03 -10.19 19.29
CA GLU A 203 11.56 -8.85 19.10
C GLU A 203 10.52 -7.96 18.39
N TYR A 204 9.70 -7.26 19.17
CA TYR A 204 8.70 -6.34 18.61
C TYR A 204 9.22 -4.89 18.48
N ARG A 205 8.94 -4.24 17.35
CA ARG A 205 9.15 -2.79 17.17
C ARG A 205 7.94 -2.12 16.49
N PRO A 206 7.45 -0.98 17.02
CA PRO A 206 6.40 -0.22 16.36
C PRO A 206 6.97 0.54 15.16
N MET A 207 6.30 0.47 14.01
CA MET A 207 6.66 1.25 12.83
C MET A 207 6.06 2.65 12.87
N LEU A 208 6.86 3.61 12.41
CA LEU A 208 6.51 5.04 12.35
C LEU A 208 5.87 5.54 13.66
N PRO A 209 6.55 5.39 14.82
CA PRO A 209 6.00 5.76 16.11
C PRO A 209 5.68 7.25 16.21
N VAL A 210 4.60 7.56 16.92
CA VAL A 210 4.16 8.93 17.22
C VAL A 210 4.06 9.06 18.74
N ARG A 211 5.21 9.27 19.38
CA ARG A 211 5.39 9.38 20.83
C ARG A 211 6.32 10.56 21.14
N PRO A 212 5.85 11.80 20.99
CA PRO A 212 6.71 12.99 21.12
C PRO A 212 7.39 13.08 22.49
N TRP A 213 6.73 12.60 23.55
CA TRP A 213 7.30 12.49 24.91
C TRP A 213 8.48 11.51 25.05
N ARG A 214 8.71 10.64 24.06
CA ARG A 214 9.88 9.74 23.98
C ARG A 214 10.89 10.17 22.91
N GLY A 215 10.73 11.35 22.32
CA GLY A 215 11.56 11.81 21.20
C GLY A 215 11.28 11.10 19.86
N GLU A 216 10.25 10.26 19.80
CA GLU A 216 9.84 9.53 18.60
C GLU A 216 8.72 10.32 17.90
N TRP A 217 9.04 11.01 16.81
CA TRP A 217 8.04 11.73 16.01
C TRP A 217 8.14 11.34 14.55
N GLN A 218 7.01 10.92 14.00
CA GLN A 218 6.77 10.82 12.58
C GLN A 218 5.46 11.52 12.26
N ARG A 219 5.32 11.94 11.00
CA ARG A 219 4.05 12.46 10.50
C ARG A 219 2.94 11.42 10.72
N PRO A 220 1.84 11.78 11.42
CA PRO A 220 0.77 10.83 11.71
C PRO A 220 0.08 10.27 10.47
N ASP A 221 0.05 11.04 9.38
CA ASP A 221 -0.58 10.64 8.13
C ASP A 221 0.31 9.74 7.25
N LEU A 222 1.62 9.68 7.49
CA LEU A 222 2.51 8.71 6.85
C LEU A 222 2.46 7.42 7.66
N ARG A 223 2.02 6.30 7.08
CA ARG A 223 1.80 5.03 7.80
C ARG A 223 2.46 3.87 7.08
N ASN A 224 2.79 2.81 7.83
CA ASN A 224 3.12 1.56 7.18
C ASN A 224 1.83 0.92 6.69
N HIS A 225 1.81 0.32 5.52
CA HIS A 225 0.68 -0.45 5.04
C HIS A 225 1.13 -1.76 4.38
N ARG A 226 2.41 -2.15 4.52
CA ARG A 226 2.95 -3.41 4.03
C ARG A 226 2.34 -4.61 4.76
N LYS A 227 2.39 -5.75 4.08
CA LYS A 227 2.13 -7.09 4.61
C LYS A 227 3.22 -8.00 4.09
N ILE A 228 4.17 -8.32 4.95
CA ILE A 228 5.34 -9.15 4.64
C ILE A 228 5.46 -10.17 5.76
N PHE A 229 5.49 -11.44 5.39
CA PHE A 229 5.76 -12.52 6.32
C PHE A 229 6.76 -13.46 5.67
N VAL A 230 7.92 -13.66 6.31
CA VAL A 230 9.02 -14.45 5.76
C VAL A 230 9.47 -15.47 6.80
N VAL A 231 9.69 -16.71 6.36
CA VAL A 231 10.25 -17.79 7.18
C VAL A 231 11.53 -18.30 6.53
N ASP A 232 12.63 -18.21 7.29
CA ASP A 232 13.97 -18.73 6.95
C ASP A 232 14.52 -18.27 5.58
N GLY A 233 13.98 -17.20 4.99
CA GLY A 233 14.34 -16.76 3.63
C GLY A 233 13.92 -17.76 2.55
N ARG A 234 13.15 -18.79 2.91
CA ARG A 234 12.70 -19.88 2.03
C ARG A 234 11.31 -19.65 1.48
N VAL A 235 10.41 -19.14 2.31
CA VAL A 235 9.02 -18.86 1.96
C VAL A 235 8.65 -17.44 2.39
N GLY A 236 7.91 -16.76 1.52
CA GLY A 236 7.40 -15.41 1.75
C GLY A 236 5.90 -15.36 1.52
N PHE A 237 5.22 -14.45 2.21
CA PHE A 237 3.82 -14.14 2.01
C PHE A 237 3.64 -12.63 1.91
N THR A 238 2.80 -12.21 0.97
CA THR A 238 2.39 -10.82 0.81
C THR A 238 1.04 -10.74 0.13
N GLY A 239 0.38 -9.58 0.16
CA GLY A 239 -0.97 -9.39 -0.34
C GLY A 239 -1.73 -8.38 0.50
N SER A 240 -3.02 -8.59 0.68
CA SER A 240 -3.92 -7.59 1.26
C SER A 240 -4.33 -7.86 2.71
N GLN A 241 -4.28 -9.12 3.17
CA GLN A 241 -4.81 -9.58 4.45
C GLN A 241 -3.97 -9.08 5.64
N ASN A 242 -4.65 -8.55 6.66
CA ASN A 242 -4.06 -8.23 7.96
C ASN A 242 -4.17 -9.43 8.93
N VAL A 243 -3.44 -9.39 10.04
CA VAL A 243 -3.53 -10.41 11.10
C VAL A 243 -4.51 -9.91 12.16
N ILE A 244 -5.79 -10.16 11.92
CA ILE A 244 -6.92 -9.85 12.79
C ILE A 244 -8.12 -10.72 12.33
N ASP A 245 -9.14 -10.88 13.17
CA ASP A 245 -10.41 -11.46 12.77
C ASP A 245 -10.98 -10.78 11.49
N ALA A 246 -11.64 -11.55 10.63
CA ALA A 246 -12.17 -11.05 9.36
C ALA A 246 -13.22 -9.94 9.52
N SER A 247 -13.83 -9.76 10.70
CA SER A 247 -14.72 -8.63 11.01
C SER A 247 -13.99 -7.39 11.55
N TYR A 248 -12.70 -7.52 11.83
CA TYR A 248 -11.84 -6.57 12.54
C TYR A 248 -12.31 -6.26 13.98
N ASP A 249 -13.26 -7.05 14.50
CA ASP A 249 -13.81 -7.06 15.86
C ASP A 249 -14.19 -5.67 16.44
N THR A 250 -14.62 -4.75 15.59
CA THR A 250 -15.16 -3.47 16.05
C THR A 250 -16.68 -3.54 16.20
N LYS A 251 -17.23 -2.87 17.22
CA LYS A 251 -18.68 -2.81 17.45
C LYS A 251 -19.47 -2.38 16.20
N GLY A 252 -18.92 -1.45 15.42
CA GLY A 252 -19.54 -0.96 14.19
C GLY A 252 -19.57 -2.02 13.08
N ASN A 253 -18.47 -2.76 12.91
CA ASN A 253 -18.38 -3.82 11.91
C ASN A 253 -19.28 -5.01 12.26
N LEU A 254 -19.26 -5.45 13.52
CA LEU A 254 -20.11 -6.53 14.01
C LEU A 254 -21.59 -6.21 13.84
N LYS A 255 -22.02 -4.99 14.19
CA LYS A 255 -23.40 -4.53 14.00
C LYS A 255 -23.83 -4.57 12.53
N ARG A 256 -22.90 -4.32 11.60
CA ARG A 256 -23.15 -4.30 10.15
C ARG A 256 -22.91 -5.66 9.48
N GLY A 257 -22.39 -6.65 10.22
CA GLY A 257 -22.01 -7.95 9.68
C GLY A 257 -20.85 -7.89 8.68
N LEU A 258 -19.99 -6.87 8.74
CA LEU A 258 -18.90 -6.71 7.78
C LEU A 258 -17.86 -7.82 7.94
N GLN A 259 -17.40 -8.35 6.82
CA GLN A 259 -16.37 -9.38 6.73
C GLN A 259 -15.43 -9.05 5.57
N TRP A 260 -14.13 -8.98 5.83
CA TRP A 260 -13.14 -8.63 4.82
C TRP A 260 -12.79 -9.85 3.98
N HIS A 261 -12.86 -9.69 2.66
CA HIS A 261 -12.44 -10.68 1.69
C HIS A 261 -11.11 -10.22 1.08
N GLU A 262 -10.08 -11.04 1.23
CA GLU A 262 -8.69 -10.67 0.97
C GLU A 262 -8.05 -11.66 0.00
N LEU A 263 -6.89 -11.29 -0.54
CA LEU A 263 -6.07 -12.18 -1.34
C LEU A 263 -4.61 -12.07 -0.89
N MET A 264 -4.04 -13.22 -0.56
CA MET A 264 -2.62 -13.36 -0.25
C MET A 264 -1.93 -14.22 -1.31
N MET A 265 -0.63 -14.02 -1.43
CA MET A 265 0.26 -14.80 -2.27
C MET A 265 1.35 -15.39 -1.39
N ARG A 266 1.48 -16.72 -1.41
CA ARG A 266 2.63 -17.45 -0.87
C ARG A 266 3.64 -17.66 -1.99
N VAL A 267 4.90 -17.30 -1.75
CA VAL A 267 5.99 -17.42 -2.71
C VAL A 267 7.14 -18.23 -2.16
N GLU A 268 7.79 -18.98 -3.04
CA GLU A 268 9.07 -19.67 -2.81
C GLU A 268 10.02 -19.32 -3.95
N GLY A 269 11.33 -19.35 -3.67
CA GLY A 269 12.39 -19.01 -4.62
C GLY A 269 13.01 -17.64 -4.38
N PRO A 270 13.80 -17.13 -5.34
CA PRO A 270 14.61 -15.92 -5.14
C PRO A 270 13.86 -14.67 -4.68
N VAL A 271 12.60 -14.50 -5.06
CA VAL A 271 11.74 -13.36 -4.68
C VAL A 271 11.55 -13.25 -3.17
N VAL A 272 11.70 -14.34 -2.41
CA VAL A 272 11.59 -14.33 -0.94
C VAL A 272 12.68 -13.45 -0.33
N ARG A 273 13.89 -13.43 -0.91
CA ARG A 273 14.97 -12.56 -0.44
C ARG A 273 14.68 -11.09 -0.67
N GLU A 274 13.94 -10.78 -1.72
CA GLU A 274 13.54 -9.41 -2.00
C GLU A 274 12.52 -8.92 -0.97
N LEU A 275 11.52 -9.75 -0.63
CA LEU A 275 10.59 -9.46 0.47
C LEU A 275 11.33 -9.32 1.80
N ASP A 276 12.27 -10.22 2.10
CA ASP A 276 13.06 -10.18 3.33
C ASP A 276 13.97 -8.94 3.41
N ALA A 277 14.51 -8.49 2.27
CA ALA A 277 15.30 -7.27 2.22
C ALA A 277 14.45 -6.01 2.50
N VAL A 278 13.19 -5.99 2.06
CA VAL A 278 12.26 -4.91 2.44
C VAL A 278 12.02 -4.92 3.95
N PHE A 279 11.74 -6.08 4.55
CA PHE A 279 11.61 -6.21 6.00
C PHE A 279 12.89 -5.76 6.74
N ALA A 280 14.06 -6.20 6.30
CA ALA A 280 15.35 -5.84 6.90
C ALA A 280 15.61 -4.33 6.82
N THR A 281 15.16 -3.67 5.74
CA THR A 281 15.25 -2.21 5.60
C THR A 281 14.38 -1.48 6.61
N ASP A 282 13.16 -1.98 6.83
CA ASP A 282 12.23 -1.40 7.79
C ASP A 282 12.68 -1.66 9.22
N TRP A 283 13.21 -2.86 9.49
CA TRP A 283 13.87 -3.18 10.76
C TRP A 283 15.03 -2.23 11.06
N TYR A 284 15.91 -2.02 10.09
CA TYR A 284 17.04 -1.08 10.22
C TYR A 284 16.56 0.36 10.42
N SER A 285 15.46 0.75 9.78
CA SER A 285 14.85 2.07 9.93
C SER A 285 14.35 2.33 11.34
N GLU A 286 13.76 1.32 11.99
CA GLU A 286 13.19 1.44 13.34
C GLU A 286 14.19 1.13 14.47
N THR A 287 15.22 0.31 14.23
CA THR A 287 16.17 -0.14 15.27
C THR A 287 17.57 0.44 15.16
N GLY A 288 17.98 0.86 13.95
CA GLY A 288 19.39 1.17 13.68
C GLY A 288 20.29 -0.07 13.53
N VAL A 289 19.74 -1.28 13.57
CA VAL A 289 20.47 -2.54 13.38
C VAL A 289 20.20 -3.08 11.97
N ILE A 290 21.27 -3.34 11.21
CA ILE A 290 21.19 -4.02 9.92
C ILE A 290 21.15 -5.53 10.17
N LEU A 291 20.08 -6.20 9.73
CA LEU A 291 20.01 -7.65 9.77
C LEU A 291 20.92 -8.26 8.69
N PRO A 292 21.55 -9.41 8.97
CA PRO A 292 22.31 -10.12 7.94
C PRO A 292 21.35 -10.62 6.86
N LEU A 293 21.47 -10.07 5.66
CA LEU A 293 20.76 -10.55 4.49
C LEU A 293 21.27 -11.96 4.11
N ASP A 294 20.36 -12.92 3.93
CA ASP A 294 20.69 -14.31 3.55
C ASP A 294 21.53 -14.36 2.25
N SER A 295 22.68 -15.00 2.34
CA SER A 295 23.65 -15.18 1.25
C SER A 295 23.83 -16.64 0.83
N SER A 296 23.02 -17.56 1.37
CA SER A 296 23.07 -18.97 0.97
C SER A 296 22.86 -19.14 -0.55
N PRO A 297 23.30 -20.25 -1.16
CA PRO A 297 22.99 -20.51 -2.56
C PRO A 297 21.48 -20.51 -2.78
N LEU A 298 21.03 -19.73 -3.76
CA LEU A 298 19.61 -19.67 -4.11
C LEU A 298 19.19 -20.99 -4.77
N GLY A 299 18.27 -21.70 -4.14
CA GLY A 299 17.56 -22.79 -4.78
C GLY A 299 16.53 -22.24 -5.78
N VAL A 300 16.50 -22.80 -6.99
CA VAL A 300 15.32 -22.65 -7.86
C VAL A 300 14.18 -23.44 -7.21
N SER A 301 12.96 -22.88 -7.22
CA SER A 301 11.80 -23.65 -6.75
C SER A 301 11.71 -24.97 -7.52
N GLN A 302 11.54 -26.09 -6.81
CA GLN A 302 11.39 -27.40 -7.44
C GLN A 302 9.98 -27.63 -7.99
N ARG A 303 9.09 -26.64 -7.86
CA ARG A 303 7.71 -26.73 -8.35
C ARG A 303 7.65 -26.49 -9.87
N SER A 304 6.64 -27.09 -10.50
CA SER A 304 6.28 -26.78 -11.89
C SER A 304 5.68 -25.39 -12.03
N ALA A 305 5.72 -24.81 -13.24
CA ALA A 305 5.16 -23.48 -13.58
C ALA A 305 5.84 -22.32 -12.83
N LEU A 306 7.14 -22.19 -13.05
CA LEU A 306 7.94 -21.09 -12.49
C LEU A 306 7.51 -19.74 -13.08
N VAL A 307 7.61 -18.70 -12.27
CA VAL A 307 7.28 -17.31 -12.64
C VAL A 307 8.47 -16.39 -12.41
N ASP A 308 8.49 -15.31 -13.17
CA ASP A 308 9.37 -14.18 -12.91
C ASP A 308 8.64 -13.20 -12.01
N ALA A 309 9.32 -12.70 -10.98
CA ALA A 309 8.73 -11.80 -10.00
C ALA A 309 9.67 -10.65 -9.68
N GLN A 310 9.10 -9.48 -9.41
CA GLN A 310 9.82 -8.28 -9.00
C GLN A 310 9.11 -7.65 -7.81
N VAL A 311 9.81 -7.51 -6.68
CA VAL A 311 9.28 -6.81 -5.51
C VAL A 311 9.45 -5.30 -5.66
N LEU A 312 8.35 -4.58 -5.47
CA LEU A 312 8.28 -3.12 -5.50
C LEU A 312 7.88 -2.60 -4.11
N PRO A 313 8.85 -2.22 -3.26
CA PRO A 313 8.58 -1.34 -2.13
C PRO A 313 8.25 0.06 -2.65
N SER A 314 7.25 0.70 -2.05
CA SER A 314 6.84 2.06 -2.40
C SER A 314 6.44 2.88 -1.17
N GLY A 315 6.18 4.18 -1.39
CA GLY A 315 5.75 5.10 -0.36
C GLY A 315 6.73 6.25 -0.07
N PRO A 316 6.58 6.93 1.09
CA PRO A 316 7.26 8.19 1.39
C PRO A 316 8.79 8.05 1.65
N SER A 317 9.30 6.82 1.67
CA SER A 317 10.74 6.51 1.67
C SER A 317 11.40 6.75 0.31
N PHE A 318 10.62 6.75 -0.78
CA PHE A 318 11.11 6.91 -2.14
C PHE A 318 10.97 8.36 -2.60
N ASP A 319 11.88 8.81 -3.46
CA ASP A 319 11.84 10.19 -3.94
C ASP A 319 10.76 10.44 -5.00
N ASN A 320 10.15 9.37 -5.48
CA ASN A 320 9.34 9.28 -6.68
C ASN A 320 8.04 8.54 -6.32
N ASP A 321 6.91 8.89 -6.93
CA ASP A 321 5.67 8.10 -6.87
C ASP A 321 5.85 6.81 -7.70
N ASN A 322 6.71 5.89 -7.26
CA ASN A 322 7.19 4.75 -8.05
C ASN A 322 6.06 3.76 -8.39
N ASN A 323 5.18 3.46 -7.43
CA ASN A 323 4.03 2.60 -7.65
C ASN A 323 3.02 3.19 -8.64
N LEU A 324 2.74 4.49 -8.53
CA LEU A 324 1.88 5.23 -9.46
C LEU A 324 2.41 5.13 -10.90
N LYS A 325 3.72 5.34 -11.09
CA LYS A 325 4.36 5.27 -12.41
C LYS A 325 4.28 3.88 -13.00
N LEU A 326 4.55 2.83 -12.22
CA LEU A 326 4.40 1.45 -12.68
C LEU A 326 2.96 1.18 -13.13
N TYR A 327 1.99 1.46 -12.26
CA TYR A 327 0.58 1.13 -12.54
C TYR A 327 0.10 1.85 -13.80
N ALA A 328 0.43 3.14 -13.95
CA ALA A 328 0.12 3.90 -15.16
C ALA A 328 0.79 3.29 -16.41
N THR A 329 2.09 2.95 -16.33
CA THR A 329 2.81 2.32 -17.45
C THR A 329 2.17 1.00 -17.87
N LEU A 330 1.86 0.12 -16.93
CA LEU A 330 1.25 -1.18 -17.20
C LEU A 330 -0.12 -1.05 -17.89
N ILE A 331 -0.99 -0.17 -17.37
CA ILE A 331 -2.31 0.05 -17.96
C ILE A 331 -2.20 0.68 -19.37
N HIS A 332 -1.26 1.60 -19.57
CA HIS A 332 -1.02 2.17 -20.90
C HIS A 332 -0.49 1.15 -21.91
N LYS A 333 0.27 0.14 -21.44
CA LYS A 333 0.85 -0.91 -22.28
C LYS A 333 -0.10 -2.07 -22.57
N ALA A 334 -1.23 -2.17 -21.87
CA ALA A 334 -2.24 -3.21 -22.14
C ALA A 334 -2.69 -3.20 -23.61
N GLU A 335 -2.93 -4.38 -24.16
CA GLU A 335 -3.35 -4.57 -25.55
C GLU A 335 -4.71 -5.26 -25.71
N ARG A 336 -5.21 -5.93 -24.67
CA ARG A 336 -6.42 -6.77 -24.73
C ARG A 336 -7.35 -6.51 -23.54
N ARG A 337 -6.84 -6.66 -22.30
CA ARG A 337 -7.66 -6.62 -21.08
C ARG A 337 -6.90 -6.00 -19.91
N VAL A 338 -7.62 -5.19 -19.14
CA VAL A 338 -7.17 -4.70 -17.83
C VAL A 338 -8.25 -5.06 -16.81
N SER A 339 -7.88 -5.80 -15.77
CA SER A 339 -8.80 -6.13 -14.68
C SER A 339 -8.22 -5.63 -13.37
N ILE A 340 -8.97 -4.82 -12.64
CA ILE A 340 -8.50 -4.12 -11.43
C ILE A 340 -9.41 -4.49 -10.27
N THR A 341 -8.82 -4.93 -9.16
CA THR A 341 -9.50 -5.13 -7.89
C THR A 341 -8.88 -4.21 -6.84
N SER A 342 -9.68 -3.31 -6.28
CA SER A 342 -9.22 -2.41 -5.21
C SER A 342 -10.36 -2.01 -4.28
N PRO A 343 -10.21 -2.10 -2.94
CA PRO A 343 -11.26 -1.68 -1.99
C PRO A 343 -11.55 -0.19 -2.06
N TYR A 344 -10.49 0.61 -2.30
CA TYR A 344 -10.53 2.06 -2.30
C TYR A 344 -10.01 2.57 -3.64
N PHE A 345 -10.94 2.85 -4.53
CA PHE A 345 -10.62 3.35 -5.87
C PHE A 345 -10.79 4.87 -5.92
N VAL A 346 -9.78 5.60 -5.46
CA VAL A 346 -9.73 7.07 -5.50
C VAL A 346 -8.51 7.47 -6.32
N PRO A 347 -8.53 7.21 -7.64
CA PRO A 347 -7.32 7.21 -8.45
C PRO A 347 -6.71 8.61 -8.58
N ASP A 348 -5.38 8.64 -8.68
CA ASP A 348 -4.66 9.78 -9.21
C ASP A 348 -5.12 10.09 -10.65
N GLU A 349 -5.01 11.35 -11.07
CA GLU A 349 -5.39 11.78 -12.43
C GLU A 349 -4.68 10.96 -13.51
N SER A 350 -3.42 10.57 -13.28
CA SER A 350 -2.64 9.77 -14.23
C SER A 350 -3.20 8.35 -14.38
N ILE A 351 -3.67 7.75 -13.28
CA ILE A 351 -4.31 6.43 -13.30
C ILE A 351 -5.67 6.50 -13.96
N LEU A 352 -6.49 7.50 -13.60
CA LEU A 352 -7.79 7.69 -14.22
C LEU A 352 -7.65 7.87 -15.73
N MET A 353 -6.68 8.69 -16.16
CA MET A 353 -6.37 8.90 -17.57
C MET A 353 -5.94 7.59 -18.24
N ALA A 354 -5.06 6.80 -17.63
CA ALA A 354 -4.60 5.52 -18.18
C ALA A 354 -5.76 4.54 -18.39
N ILE A 355 -6.64 4.40 -17.40
CA ILE A 355 -7.80 3.50 -17.45
C ILE A 355 -8.81 3.95 -18.51
N VAL A 356 -9.17 5.23 -18.52
CA VAL A 356 -10.11 5.78 -19.51
C VAL A 356 -9.52 5.68 -20.92
N THR A 357 -8.22 5.88 -21.09
CA THR A 357 -7.54 5.73 -22.39
C THR A 357 -7.53 4.27 -22.85
N ALA A 358 -7.27 3.32 -21.94
CA ALA A 358 -7.34 1.90 -22.24
C ALA A 358 -8.75 1.49 -22.70
N ALA A 359 -9.79 1.93 -21.99
CA ALA A 359 -11.17 1.66 -22.38
C ALA A 359 -11.53 2.33 -23.72
N ALA A 360 -11.09 3.58 -23.94
CA ALA A 360 -11.31 4.29 -25.20
C ALA A 360 -10.59 3.67 -26.41
N ARG A 361 -9.50 2.91 -26.18
CA ARG A 361 -8.85 2.07 -27.21
C ARG A 361 -9.68 0.82 -27.58
N GLY A 362 -10.77 0.54 -26.87
CA GLY A 362 -11.62 -0.63 -27.07
C GLY A 362 -11.19 -1.86 -26.27
N LEU A 363 -10.32 -1.70 -25.26
CA LEU A 363 -9.89 -2.81 -24.41
C LEU A 363 -11.01 -3.21 -23.44
N SER A 364 -11.03 -4.48 -23.05
CA SER A 364 -11.89 -4.95 -21.96
C SER A 364 -11.33 -4.44 -20.63
N VAL A 365 -11.97 -3.44 -20.02
CA VAL A 365 -11.54 -2.88 -18.73
C VAL A 365 -12.57 -3.18 -17.65
N GLU A 366 -12.14 -3.85 -16.59
CA GLU A 366 -12.98 -4.24 -15.45
C GLU A 366 -12.46 -3.63 -14.15
N LEU A 367 -13.39 -3.19 -13.29
CA LEU A 367 -13.11 -2.67 -11.96
C LEU A 367 -13.99 -3.38 -10.92
N PHE A 368 -13.37 -4.09 -9.99
CA PHE A 368 -14.01 -4.73 -8.84
C PHE A 368 -13.79 -3.87 -7.59
N VAL A 369 -14.90 -3.44 -6.99
CA VAL A 369 -14.97 -2.58 -5.80
C VAL A 369 -16.10 -3.07 -4.90
N SER A 370 -16.10 -2.70 -3.62
CA SER A 370 -17.14 -3.16 -2.69
C SER A 370 -18.46 -2.41 -2.89
N GLU A 371 -19.60 -3.11 -2.80
CA GLU A 371 -20.93 -2.49 -2.75
C GLU A 371 -21.11 -1.67 -1.46
N VAL A 372 -20.46 -2.09 -0.38
CA VAL A 372 -20.48 -1.45 0.94
C VAL A 372 -19.10 -0.90 1.31
N GLY A 373 -19.05 0.29 1.92
CA GLY A 373 -17.82 0.87 2.44
C GLY A 373 -17.70 0.73 3.97
N ASP A 374 -16.52 0.41 4.46
CA ASP A 374 -16.14 0.52 5.87
C ASP A 374 -15.83 1.99 6.26
N GLN A 375 -15.28 2.75 5.31
CA GLN A 375 -14.98 4.19 5.44
C GLN A 375 -15.89 5.05 4.56
N SER A 376 -16.83 5.77 5.17
CA SER A 376 -17.87 6.53 4.45
C SER A 376 -17.30 7.56 3.47
N MET A 377 -16.34 8.40 3.90
CA MET A 377 -15.77 9.44 3.03
C MET A 377 -15.04 8.85 1.82
N VAL A 378 -14.23 7.80 2.02
CA VAL A 378 -13.54 7.09 0.93
C VAL A 378 -14.55 6.45 -0.03
N TYR A 379 -15.58 5.79 0.53
CA TYR A 379 -16.64 5.15 -0.25
C TYR A 379 -17.38 6.14 -1.15
N HIS A 380 -17.71 7.33 -0.64
CA HIS A 380 -18.37 8.36 -1.44
C HIS A 380 -17.41 9.06 -2.41
N ALA A 381 -16.13 9.23 -2.04
CA ALA A 381 -15.12 9.75 -2.95
C ALA A 381 -14.92 8.83 -4.17
N GLN A 382 -14.79 7.50 -4.00
CA GLN A 382 -14.64 6.59 -5.14
C GLN A 382 -15.84 6.65 -6.11
N ARG A 383 -17.06 6.74 -5.57
CA ARG A 383 -18.29 6.80 -6.38
C ARG A 383 -18.33 8.04 -7.26
N SER A 384 -17.64 9.12 -6.89
CA SER A 384 -17.55 10.30 -7.74
C SER A 384 -16.86 10.04 -9.08
N TYR A 385 -16.02 9.00 -9.19
CA TYR A 385 -15.27 8.65 -10.40
C TYR A 385 -16.02 7.69 -11.34
N TYR A 386 -17.02 6.96 -10.84
CA TYR A 386 -17.67 5.89 -11.59
C TYR A 386 -18.37 6.37 -12.86
N GLU A 387 -18.92 7.59 -12.88
CA GLU A 387 -19.58 8.09 -14.10
C GLU A 387 -18.59 8.25 -15.25
N ALA A 388 -17.39 8.79 -14.98
CA ALA A 388 -16.37 8.97 -16.01
C ALA A 388 -15.88 7.61 -16.55
N LEU A 389 -15.71 6.63 -15.66
CA LEU A 389 -15.32 5.27 -16.02
C LEU A 389 -16.37 4.55 -16.86
N LEU A 390 -17.64 4.56 -16.41
CA LEU A 390 -18.75 3.91 -17.11
C LEU A 390 -18.94 4.52 -18.51
N ARG A 391 -18.84 5.86 -18.64
CA ARG A 391 -18.90 6.54 -19.94
C ARG A 391 -17.74 6.16 -20.86
N ALA A 392 -16.57 5.83 -20.31
CA ALA A 392 -15.42 5.37 -21.08
C ALA A 392 -15.53 3.90 -21.52
N GLY A 393 -16.52 3.14 -21.02
CA GLY A 393 -16.70 1.71 -21.31
C GLY A 393 -16.10 0.77 -20.26
N VAL A 394 -15.66 1.28 -19.12
CA VAL A 394 -15.20 0.45 -18.00
C VAL A 394 -16.38 -0.26 -17.36
N ARG A 395 -16.28 -1.58 -17.17
CA ARG A 395 -17.28 -2.39 -16.47
C ARG A 395 -16.99 -2.38 -14.97
N ILE A 396 -17.90 -1.86 -14.18
CA ILE A 396 -17.74 -1.75 -12.72
C ILE A 396 -18.61 -2.82 -12.04
N TYR A 397 -17.97 -3.66 -11.24
CA TYR A 397 -18.62 -4.72 -10.47
C TYR A 397 -18.56 -4.38 -8.98
N LEU A 398 -19.75 -4.30 -8.37
CA LEU A 398 -19.93 -4.05 -6.95
C LEU A 398 -20.05 -5.39 -6.21
N TYR A 399 -19.00 -5.77 -5.49
CA TYR A 399 -18.96 -7.00 -4.70
C TYR A 399 -19.97 -6.94 -3.56
N ARG A 400 -20.85 -7.94 -3.47
CA ARG A 400 -22.07 -7.86 -2.66
C ARG A 400 -21.80 -7.70 -1.17
N ALA A 401 -22.58 -6.81 -0.56
CA ALA A 401 -22.66 -6.67 0.89
C ALA A 401 -23.15 -8.00 1.55
N PRO A 402 -22.76 -8.28 2.80
CA PRO A 402 -22.01 -7.43 3.72
C PRO A 402 -20.48 -7.59 3.64
N LYS A 403 -19.97 -8.37 2.68
CA LYS A 403 -18.53 -8.55 2.53
C LYS A 403 -17.86 -7.28 1.98
N VAL A 404 -16.69 -6.96 2.51
CA VAL A 404 -15.81 -5.89 2.02
C VAL A 404 -14.72 -6.55 1.18
N LEU A 405 -14.78 -6.38 -0.14
CA LEU A 405 -13.71 -6.81 -1.04
C LEU A 405 -12.49 -5.92 -0.82
N HIS A 406 -11.48 -6.47 -0.13
CA HIS A 406 -10.26 -5.79 0.26
C HIS A 406 -9.02 -6.38 -0.42
N SER A 407 -9.18 -7.32 -1.34
CA SER A 407 -8.14 -7.74 -2.29
C SER A 407 -7.58 -6.57 -3.10
N LYS A 408 -6.27 -6.60 -3.37
CA LYS A 408 -5.53 -5.54 -4.09
C LYS A 408 -4.64 -6.17 -5.13
N HIS A 409 -5.16 -6.21 -6.35
CA HIS A 409 -4.41 -6.72 -7.50
C HIS A 409 -4.98 -6.15 -8.79
N PHE A 410 -4.18 -6.26 -9.84
CA PHE A 410 -4.68 -6.09 -11.20
C PHE A 410 -3.90 -6.96 -12.16
N THR A 411 -4.53 -7.28 -13.29
CA THR A 411 -3.94 -8.06 -14.38
C THR A 411 -3.91 -7.25 -15.66
N ILE A 412 -2.86 -7.45 -16.44
CA ILE A 412 -2.67 -6.86 -17.77
C ILE A 412 -2.54 -8.01 -18.75
N ASP A 413 -3.49 -8.07 -19.67
CA ASP A 413 -3.59 -9.10 -20.70
C ASP A 413 -3.46 -10.50 -20.09
N GLU A 414 -2.86 -11.46 -20.79
CA GLU A 414 -2.66 -12.84 -20.32
C GLU A 414 -1.34 -13.06 -19.56
N GLU A 415 -0.53 -12.02 -19.33
CA GLU A 415 0.90 -12.20 -19.09
C GLU A 415 1.40 -11.65 -17.75
N VAL A 416 0.82 -10.54 -17.29
CA VAL A 416 1.30 -9.82 -16.11
C VAL A 416 0.22 -9.62 -15.08
N ALA A 417 0.58 -9.83 -13.81
CA ALA A 417 -0.23 -9.46 -12.66
C ALA A 417 0.58 -8.65 -11.66
N VAL A 418 -0.10 -7.79 -10.92
CA VAL A 418 0.45 -7.13 -9.74
C VAL A 418 -0.44 -7.44 -8.56
N ILE A 419 0.16 -7.90 -7.46
CA ILE A 419 -0.54 -8.21 -6.20
C ILE A 419 0.25 -7.63 -5.03
N GLY A 420 -0.44 -7.12 -4.01
CA GLY A 420 0.24 -6.60 -2.82
C GLY A 420 -0.67 -5.83 -1.88
N SER A 421 -0.08 -4.87 -1.18
CA SER A 421 -0.76 -4.10 -0.15
C SER A 421 -1.32 -2.76 -0.62
N SER A 422 -0.94 -2.31 -1.82
CA SER A 422 -1.24 -0.97 -2.32
C SER A 422 -2.63 -0.87 -2.92
N ASN A 423 -3.40 0.14 -2.50
CA ASN A 423 -4.66 0.50 -3.14
C ASN A 423 -4.42 1.32 -4.41
N MET A 424 -5.50 1.54 -5.16
CA MET A 424 -5.51 2.47 -6.27
C MET A 424 -5.99 3.86 -5.83
N ASP A 425 -5.37 4.38 -4.77
CA ASP A 425 -5.66 5.69 -4.19
C ASP A 425 -4.40 6.55 -3.98
N VAL A 426 -4.60 7.86 -3.83
CA VAL A 426 -3.52 8.84 -3.69
C VAL A 426 -2.67 8.55 -2.45
N ARG A 427 -3.29 8.11 -1.36
CA ARG A 427 -2.60 7.78 -0.12
C ARG A 427 -1.65 6.59 -0.26
N SER A 428 -2.05 5.51 -0.92
CA SER A 428 -1.20 4.36 -1.22
C SER A 428 -0.08 4.71 -2.19
N PHE A 429 -0.26 5.70 -3.07
CA PHE A 429 0.80 6.14 -3.97
C PHE A 429 1.85 7.06 -3.33
N SER A 430 1.49 7.86 -2.31
CA SER A 430 2.38 8.91 -1.81
C SER A 430 2.59 8.96 -0.29
N LEU A 431 1.69 8.41 0.52
CA LEU A 431 1.71 8.57 1.99
C LEU A 431 1.91 7.27 2.76
N ASN A 432 1.43 6.14 2.24
CA ASN A 432 1.66 4.84 2.86
C ASN A 432 2.94 4.21 2.35
N MET A 433 3.67 3.52 3.23
CA MET A 433 4.66 2.54 2.81
C MET A 433 3.92 1.29 2.36
N GLU A 434 4.14 0.86 1.12
CA GLU A 434 3.46 -0.29 0.53
C GLU A 434 4.48 -1.27 -0.05
N VAL A 435 4.03 -2.49 -0.34
CA VAL A 435 4.79 -3.50 -1.07
C VAL A 435 3.85 -4.14 -2.10
N SER A 436 4.34 -4.28 -3.33
CA SER A 436 3.66 -4.98 -4.41
C SER A 436 4.63 -5.93 -5.10
N VAL A 437 4.12 -7.00 -5.70
CA VAL A 437 4.91 -7.93 -6.50
C VAL A 437 4.34 -7.93 -7.91
N LEU A 438 5.16 -7.52 -8.86
CA LEU A 438 4.92 -7.70 -10.28
C LEU A 438 5.29 -9.13 -10.64
N VAL A 439 4.35 -9.89 -11.19
CA VAL A 439 4.54 -11.29 -11.58
C VAL A 439 4.28 -11.42 -13.07
N HIS A 440 5.26 -11.98 -13.79
CA HIS A 440 5.09 -12.41 -15.18
C HIS A 440 5.01 -13.93 -15.24
N GLY A 441 3.90 -14.42 -15.78
CA GLY A 441 3.65 -15.86 -15.89
C GLY A 441 2.18 -16.15 -16.13
N ARG A 442 1.89 -16.68 -17.32
CA ARG A 442 0.51 -16.92 -17.77
C ARG A 442 -0.32 -17.78 -16.82
N GLY A 443 0.26 -18.86 -16.30
CA GLY A 443 -0.45 -19.74 -15.34
C GLY A 443 -0.84 -19.02 -14.04
N PHE A 444 -0.05 -18.05 -13.59
CA PHE A 444 -0.37 -17.25 -12.42
C PHE A 444 -1.47 -16.21 -12.73
N VAL A 445 -1.41 -15.58 -13.91
CA VAL A 445 -2.46 -14.67 -14.37
C VAL A 445 -3.79 -15.40 -14.54
N ASP A 446 -3.78 -16.60 -15.12
CA ASP A 446 -4.97 -17.43 -15.27
C ASP A 446 -5.58 -17.79 -13.90
N ALA A 447 -4.77 -18.07 -12.88
CA ALA A 447 -5.24 -18.32 -11.52
C ALA A 447 -5.85 -17.06 -10.87
N ILE A 448 -5.30 -15.85 -11.11
CA ILE A 448 -5.94 -14.61 -10.66
C ILE A 448 -7.27 -14.39 -11.40
N ARG A 449 -7.33 -14.67 -12.70
CA ARG A 449 -8.56 -14.53 -13.48
C ARG A 449 -9.67 -15.43 -12.98
N GLU A 450 -9.37 -16.65 -12.53
CA GLU A 450 -10.36 -17.53 -11.90
C GLU A 450 -10.95 -16.90 -10.62
N ILE A 451 -10.12 -16.23 -9.82
CA ILE A 451 -10.56 -15.49 -8.63
C ILE A 451 -11.43 -14.29 -9.02
N GLU A 452 -11.02 -13.52 -10.04
CA GLU A 452 -11.79 -12.39 -10.58
C GLU A 452 -13.14 -12.85 -11.17
N ASP A 453 -13.19 -14.02 -11.79
CA ASP A 453 -14.42 -14.62 -12.29
C ASP A 453 -15.37 -14.95 -11.13
N GLY A 454 -14.83 -15.47 -10.03
CA GLY A 454 -15.56 -15.61 -8.77
C GLY A 454 -16.09 -14.28 -8.24
N TYR A 455 -15.28 -13.21 -8.27
CA TYR A 455 -15.75 -11.88 -7.89
C TYR A 455 -16.87 -11.38 -8.79
N ARG A 456 -16.79 -11.63 -10.09
CA ARG A 456 -17.83 -11.23 -11.06
C ARG A 456 -19.16 -11.89 -10.75
N VAL A 457 -19.16 -13.19 -10.41
CA VAL A 457 -20.37 -13.95 -10.02
C VAL A 457 -20.98 -13.39 -8.73
N GLU A 458 -20.14 -13.05 -7.76
CA GLU A 458 -20.55 -12.51 -6.46
C GLU A 458 -20.80 -10.99 -6.46
N SER A 459 -20.79 -10.36 -7.63
CA SER A 459 -20.98 -8.92 -7.79
C SER A 459 -22.29 -8.58 -8.50
N ARG A 460 -22.69 -7.33 -8.34
CA ARG A 460 -23.66 -6.67 -9.21
C ARG A 460 -22.93 -5.73 -10.15
N GLU A 461 -23.11 -5.90 -11.45
CA GLU A 461 -22.58 -4.95 -12.44
C GLU A 461 -23.37 -3.64 -12.39
N LEU A 462 -22.64 -2.53 -12.40
CA LEU A 462 -23.21 -1.19 -12.37
C LEU A 462 -23.51 -0.71 -13.80
N GLN A 463 -24.76 -0.34 -14.06
CA GLN A 463 -25.18 0.20 -15.36
C GLN A 463 -25.10 1.73 -15.37
N LEU A 464 -24.67 2.31 -16.49
CA LEU A 464 -24.53 3.75 -16.65
C LEU A 464 -25.86 4.48 -16.49
N GLU A 465 -26.94 3.92 -17.05
CA GLU A 465 -28.28 4.49 -17.03
C GLU A 465 -28.80 4.63 -15.59
N ASP A 466 -28.61 3.60 -14.78
CA ASP A 466 -28.97 3.59 -13.36
C ASP A 466 -28.11 4.58 -12.58
N TRP A 467 -26.81 4.63 -12.88
CA TRP A 467 -25.87 5.53 -12.21
C TRP A 467 -26.19 7.01 -12.45
N ILE A 468 -26.59 7.38 -13.67
CA ILE A 468 -26.97 8.75 -13.98
C ILE A 468 -28.32 9.11 -13.32
N ARG A 469 -29.23 8.14 -13.11
CA ARG A 469 -30.56 8.38 -12.53
C ARG A 469 -30.59 8.49 -11.01
N ARG A 470 -29.47 8.22 -10.33
CA ARG A 470 -29.38 8.29 -8.86
C ARG A 470 -29.78 9.66 -8.29
N PRO A 471 -30.29 9.72 -7.04
CA PRO A 471 -30.75 10.97 -6.43
C PRO A 471 -29.69 12.07 -6.41
N ILE A 472 -30.11 13.32 -6.67
CA ILE A 472 -29.21 14.49 -6.72
C ILE A 472 -28.43 14.64 -5.42
N ALA A 473 -29.07 14.41 -4.26
CA ALA A 473 -28.40 14.48 -2.96
C ALA A 473 -27.20 13.53 -2.87
N GLN A 474 -27.31 12.31 -3.40
CA GLN A 474 -26.18 11.37 -3.44
C GLN A 474 -25.07 11.86 -4.37
N LYS A 475 -25.42 12.39 -5.55
CA LYS A 475 -24.44 12.97 -6.47
C LYS A 475 -23.67 14.12 -5.83
N VAL A 476 -24.37 15.03 -5.15
CA VAL A 476 -23.74 16.17 -4.47
C VAL A 476 -22.79 15.66 -3.39
N PHE A 477 -23.22 14.71 -2.56
CA PHE A 477 -22.39 14.18 -1.49
C PHE A 477 -21.14 13.46 -2.02
N ASP A 478 -21.27 12.61 -3.04
CA ASP A 478 -20.12 11.94 -3.67
C ASP A 478 -19.12 12.95 -4.24
N ASN A 479 -19.59 14.00 -4.93
CA ASN A 479 -18.72 15.03 -5.49
C ASN A 479 -18.07 15.91 -4.42
N LEU A 480 -18.74 16.18 -3.30
CA LEU A 480 -18.13 16.86 -2.16
C LEU A 480 -17.08 15.98 -1.48
N ALA A 481 -17.34 14.68 -1.34
CA ALA A 481 -16.37 13.73 -0.80
C ALA A 481 -15.09 13.66 -1.67
N ARG A 482 -15.21 13.80 -2.99
CA ARG A 482 -14.08 13.91 -3.94
C ARG A 482 -13.11 15.04 -3.60
N LEU A 483 -13.57 16.15 -3.00
CA LEU A 483 -12.68 17.25 -2.59
C LEU A 483 -11.67 16.81 -1.51
N THR A 484 -11.95 15.71 -0.82
CA THR A 484 -11.04 15.10 0.15
C THR A 484 -10.10 14.06 -0.47
N ALA A 485 -10.18 13.78 -1.77
CA ALA A 485 -9.43 12.70 -2.43
C ALA A 485 -7.91 12.76 -2.22
N SER A 486 -7.32 13.96 -2.14
CA SER A 486 -5.88 14.11 -1.86
C SER A 486 -5.48 13.75 -0.42
N LEU A 487 -6.46 13.55 0.46
CA LEU A 487 -6.29 13.12 1.86
C LEU A 487 -6.66 11.63 2.05
N GLN A 488 -7.31 11.01 1.07
CA GLN A 488 -7.82 9.64 1.13
C GLN A 488 -6.82 8.63 0.58
#